data_AF-A0A938AL74-F1
#
_entry.id   AF-A0A938AL74-F1
#
_cell.length_a   1.000
_cell.length_b   1.000
_cell.length_c   1.000
_cell.angle_alpha   90.00
_cell.angle_beta   90.00
_cell.angle_gamma   90.00
#
_symmetry.space_group_name_H-M   'P 1'
#
loop_
_entity.id
_entity.type
_entity.pdbx_description
1 polymer ?
#
loop_
_entity_poly.entity_id
_entity_poly.type
_entity_poly.pdbx_seq_one_letter_code
_entity_poly.pdbx_strand_id
1 'polypeptide(L)'
;MARDRRSAAWIGIRERRMIRAALLILACIVAAPAPALAEEPSKEDRAEIDACLALAAEKAKKAPPPKDELEEAPGAEGRLAAAAEKAGHDRSSCVGALAKTCIQKEGNTSNAVLNECYAREAAVWDLRLNSAYRAALAKMDKEASDNLRKTERTWIAWRDAACRQPEVTFKGTMAGPMQEWCVMDLTARQALWMAGWAE
;
A
#
# COMPACT_ATOMS: atom_id res chain seq x y z
N MET A 1 -49.21 -59.57 -5.35
CA MET A 1 -49.88 -59.50 -4.04
C MET A 1 -49.30 -58.29 -3.30
N ALA A 2 -49.94 -57.12 -3.39
CA ALA A 2 -51.03 -56.62 -2.52
C ALA A 2 -50.48 -56.18 -1.14
N ARG A 3 -50.30 -54.86 -0.92
CA ARG A 3 -51.24 -53.84 -0.36
C ARG A 3 -50.81 -53.53 1.09
N ASP A 4 -50.33 -52.34 1.44
CA ASP A 4 -51.00 -51.02 1.56
C ASP A 4 -51.73 -50.81 2.90
N ARG A 5 -51.37 -49.69 3.55
CA ARG A 5 -52.13 -48.78 4.43
C ARG A 5 -52.80 -49.26 5.73
N ARG A 6 -52.59 -48.43 6.77
CA ARG A 6 -53.55 -47.82 7.73
C ARG A 6 -52.73 -47.08 8.82
N SER A 7 -53.03 -45.91 9.39
CA SER A 7 -54.13 -44.94 9.39
C SER A 7 -53.57 -43.66 10.09
N ALA A 8 -53.72 -42.46 9.53
CA ALA A 8 -54.75 -41.45 9.80
C ALA A 8 -54.61 -40.65 11.11
N ALA A 9 -54.59 -39.32 10.92
CA ALA A 9 -54.45 -38.23 11.87
C ALA A 9 -55.69 -37.97 12.75
N TRP A 10 -55.47 -37.36 13.92
CA TRP A 10 -56.44 -36.63 14.74
C TRP A 10 -55.71 -35.40 15.33
N ILE A 11 -55.97 -34.18 14.83
CA ILE A 11 -56.88 -33.16 15.40
C ILE A 11 -56.41 -32.65 16.78
N GLY A 12 -56.08 -31.36 16.85
CA GLY A 12 -55.83 -30.69 18.14
C GLY A 12 -55.26 -29.28 18.02
N ILE A 13 -56.05 -28.36 17.50
CA ILE A 13 -55.84 -26.90 17.59
C ILE A 13 -55.78 -26.51 19.07
N ARG A 14 -54.67 -25.91 19.54
CA ARG A 14 -54.77 -24.85 20.57
C ARG A 14 -53.62 -23.87 20.52
N GLU A 15 -54.02 -22.63 20.28
CA GLU A 15 -53.26 -21.43 20.11
C GLU A 15 -52.49 -21.00 21.37
N ARG A 16 -51.38 -20.31 21.11
CA ARG A 16 -50.94 -19.05 21.74
C ARG A 16 -51.54 -18.75 23.13
N ARG A 17 -50.66 -18.75 24.15
CA ARG A 17 -50.38 -17.63 25.09
C ARG A 17 -49.70 -18.18 26.34
N MET A 18 -48.85 -17.34 26.94
CA MET A 18 -48.20 -17.40 28.28
C MET A 18 -46.67 -17.44 28.16
N ILE A 19 -45.98 -16.29 28.01
CA ILE A 19 -45.60 -15.29 29.04
C ILE A 19 -44.35 -15.70 29.84
N ARG A 20 -43.25 -14.95 29.59
CA ARG A 20 -42.13 -14.54 30.47
C ARG A 20 -41.04 -15.56 30.91
N ALA A 21 -39.82 -15.35 30.41
CA ALA A 21 -38.57 -15.11 31.18
C ALA A 21 -37.39 -15.08 30.18
N ALA A 22 -36.92 -13.92 29.72
CA ALA A 22 -35.82 -13.17 30.33
C ALA A 22 -34.51 -13.98 30.45
N LEU A 23 -33.61 -13.80 29.47
CA LEU A 23 -32.15 -13.78 29.64
C LEU A 23 -31.53 -13.18 28.38
N LEU A 24 -31.46 -11.84 28.38
CA LEU A 24 -30.63 -11.07 27.46
C LEU A 24 -29.17 -11.28 27.85
N ILE A 25 -28.42 -12.07 27.06
CA ILE A 25 -26.97 -12.08 27.15
C ILE A 25 -26.48 -10.83 26.43
N LEU A 26 -26.14 -9.82 27.22
CA LEU A 26 -25.46 -8.61 26.76
C LEU A 26 -24.07 -9.02 26.25
N ALA A 27 -23.93 -9.15 24.92
CA ALA A 27 -22.62 -9.28 24.30
C ALA A 27 -21.89 -7.94 24.46
N CYS A 28 -21.04 -7.83 25.47
CA CYS A 28 -20.04 -6.78 25.54
C CYS A 28 -19.03 -6.99 24.41
N ILE A 29 -19.34 -6.45 23.23
CA ILE A 29 -18.34 -6.23 22.20
C ILE A 29 -17.41 -5.16 22.74
N VAL A 30 -16.27 -5.58 23.27
CA VAL A 30 -15.12 -4.68 23.42
C VAL A 30 -14.77 -4.29 21.98
N ALA A 31 -15.18 -3.08 21.58
CA ALA A 31 -14.66 -2.46 20.38
C ALA A 31 -13.16 -2.26 20.64
N ALA A 32 -12.34 -3.19 20.14
CA ALA A 32 -10.95 -2.87 19.89
C ALA A 32 -10.95 -1.60 19.02
N PRO A 33 -10.13 -0.58 19.34
CA PRO A 33 -10.03 0.57 18.47
C PRO A 33 -9.62 0.06 17.09
N ALA A 34 -10.48 0.28 16.10
CA ALA A 34 -10.08 0.14 14.72
C ALA A 34 -8.82 1.02 14.56
N PRO A 35 -7.76 0.54 13.88
CA PRO A 35 -6.67 1.43 13.51
C PRO A 35 -7.30 2.62 12.80
N ALA A 36 -6.94 3.84 13.23
CA ALA A 36 -7.40 5.06 12.60
C ALA A 36 -7.22 4.88 11.09
N LEU A 37 -8.31 4.96 10.33
CA LEU A 37 -8.23 4.99 8.88
C LEU A 37 -7.28 6.14 8.56
N ALA A 38 -6.12 5.83 7.97
CA ALA A 38 -5.16 6.85 7.57
C ALA A 38 -5.92 7.94 6.81
N GLU A 39 -5.85 9.18 7.31
CA GLU A 39 -6.50 10.31 6.66
C GLU A 39 -6.03 10.37 5.20
N GLU A 40 -6.96 10.46 4.24
CA GLU A 40 -6.56 10.48 2.84
C GLU A 40 -5.59 11.64 2.57
N PRO A 41 -4.51 11.42 1.79
CA PRO A 41 -3.56 12.49 1.51
C PRO A 41 -4.26 13.67 0.82
N SER A 42 -3.81 14.88 1.15
CA SER A 42 -4.42 16.10 0.61
C SER A 42 -4.32 16.15 -0.93
N LYS A 43 -5.18 16.96 -1.56
CA LYS A 43 -5.10 17.14 -3.02
C LYS A 43 -3.79 17.82 -3.45
N GLU A 44 -3.27 18.70 -2.60
CA GLU A 44 -2.01 19.42 -2.81
C GLU A 44 -0.83 18.44 -2.78
N ASP A 45 -0.78 17.56 -1.78
CA ASP A 45 0.26 16.54 -1.65
C ASP A 45 0.30 15.56 -2.81
N ARG A 46 -0.90 15.13 -3.24
CA ARG A 46 -1.04 14.32 -4.45
C ARG A 46 -0.51 15.06 -5.66
N ALA A 47 -0.93 16.31 -5.86
CA ALA A 47 -0.51 17.11 -7.00
C ALA A 47 1.00 17.33 -7.07
N GLU A 48 1.68 17.45 -5.92
CA GLU A 48 3.14 17.60 -5.87
C GLU A 48 3.88 16.35 -6.37
N ILE A 49 3.51 15.17 -5.86
CA ILE A 49 4.08 13.91 -6.35
C ILE A 49 3.71 13.66 -7.82
N ASP A 50 2.48 13.97 -8.22
CA ASP A 50 2.03 13.86 -9.61
C ASP A 50 2.86 14.76 -10.55
N ALA A 51 3.14 16.00 -10.14
CA ALA A 51 3.96 16.93 -10.91
C ALA A 51 5.41 16.43 -11.04
N CYS A 52 5.98 15.87 -9.97
CA CYS A 52 7.32 15.27 -10.03
C CYS A 52 7.34 14.07 -11.01
N LEU A 53 6.37 13.16 -10.91
CA LEU A 53 6.28 11.99 -11.78
C LEU A 53 6.07 12.38 -13.24
N ALA A 54 5.27 13.41 -13.51
CA ALA A 54 5.10 13.96 -14.85
C ALA A 54 6.42 14.53 -15.39
N LEU A 55 7.19 15.25 -14.57
CA LEU A 55 8.51 15.75 -14.95
C LEU A 55 9.47 14.60 -15.27
N ALA A 56 9.52 13.56 -14.44
CA ALA A 56 10.33 12.36 -14.69
C ALA A 56 9.94 11.68 -16.01
N ALA A 57 8.63 11.53 -16.27
CA ALA A 57 8.13 10.96 -17.51
C ALA A 57 8.48 11.80 -18.75
N GLU A 58 8.37 13.13 -18.68
CA GLU A 58 8.77 14.04 -19.77
C GLU A 58 10.28 14.00 -20.04
N LYS A 59 11.10 13.80 -19.00
CA LYS A 59 12.55 13.60 -19.17
C LYS A 59 12.84 12.23 -19.80
N ALA A 60 12.12 11.18 -19.40
CA ALA A 60 12.27 9.85 -19.97
C ALA A 60 11.92 9.80 -21.47
N LYS A 61 10.88 10.52 -21.91
CA LYS A 61 10.52 10.63 -23.34
C LYS A 61 11.61 11.26 -24.21
N LYS A 62 12.45 12.12 -23.64
CA LYS A 62 13.55 12.80 -24.33
C LYS A 62 14.85 12.01 -24.27
N ALA A 63 14.92 10.96 -23.46
CA ALA A 63 16.05 10.06 -23.43
C ALA A 63 16.08 9.22 -24.73
N PRO A 64 17.27 8.82 -25.20
CA PRO A 64 17.38 7.79 -26.23
C PRO A 64 16.58 6.55 -25.80
N PRO A 65 15.93 5.81 -26.74
CA PRO A 65 15.27 4.57 -26.38
C PRO A 65 16.27 3.65 -25.67
N PRO A 66 15.87 2.96 -24.60
CA PRO A 66 16.73 1.99 -23.97
C PRO A 66 17.19 1.00 -25.03
N LYS A 67 18.51 0.85 -25.18
CA LYS A 67 19.02 -0.33 -25.87
C LYS A 67 18.60 -1.55 -25.04
N ASP A 68 18.44 -2.70 -25.67
CA ASP A 68 18.28 -3.95 -24.92
C ASP A 68 19.41 -4.01 -23.87
N GLU A 69 19.08 -4.37 -22.62
CA GLU A 69 20.04 -4.50 -21.53
C GLU A 69 21.19 -5.46 -21.92
N LEU A 70 20.90 -6.39 -22.85
CA LEU A 70 21.87 -7.31 -23.43
C LEU A 70 22.65 -6.74 -24.64
N GLU A 71 22.22 -5.60 -25.20
CA GLU A 71 22.85 -4.88 -26.31
C GLU A 71 23.57 -3.59 -25.86
N GLU A 72 23.81 -3.42 -24.55
CA GLU A 72 24.57 -2.30 -24.02
C GLU A 72 25.99 -2.22 -24.61
N ALA A 73 26.50 -1.00 -24.77
CA ALA A 73 27.86 -0.79 -25.28
C ALA A 73 28.87 -1.51 -24.37
N PRO A 74 29.76 -2.37 -24.92
CA PRO A 74 30.66 -3.19 -24.11
C PRO A 74 31.65 -2.34 -23.32
N GLY A 75 32.10 -2.86 -22.17
CA GLY A 75 33.07 -2.20 -21.30
C GLY A 75 32.44 -1.48 -20.10
N ALA A 76 33.28 -1.00 -19.19
CA ALA A 76 32.81 -0.30 -17.98
C ALA A 76 32.26 1.10 -18.30
N GLU A 77 32.87 1.80 -19.25
CA GLU A 77 32.49 3.16 -19.65
C GLU A 77 31.10 3.20 -20.30
N GLY A 78 30.81 2.28 -21.22
CA GLY A 78 29.50 2.15 -21.86
C GLY A 78 28.38 1.88 -20.86
N ARG A 79 28.60 0.93 -19.93
CA ARG A 79 27.65 0.60 -18.86
C ARG A 79 27.42 1.76 -17.89
N LEU A 80 28.47 2.49 -17.51
CA LEU A 80 28.34 3.68 -16.65
C LEU A 80 27.61 4.82 -17.35
N ALA A 81 27.83 5.02 -18.65
CA ALA A 81 27.10 6.03 -19.43
C ALA A 81 25.59 5.69 -19.52
N ALA A 82 25.25 4.43 -19.82
CA ALA A 82 23.85 3.97 -19.84
C ALA A 82 23.17 4.14 -18.45
N ALA A 83 23.88 3.78 -17.38
CA ALA A 83 23.38 3.99 -16.01
C ALA A 83 23.19 5.48 -15.67
N ALA A 84 24.10 6.35 -16.11
CA ALA A 84 24.00 7.80 -15.90
C ALA A 84 22.81 8.42 -16.66
N GLU A 85 22.55 7.97 -17.89
CA GLU A 85 21.37 8.37 -18.64
C GLU A 85 20.07 8.00 -17.89
N LYS A 86 19.94 6.74 -17.46
CA LYS A 86 18.79 6.23 -16.68
C LYS A 86 18.57 7.00 -15.37
N ALA A 87 19.64 7.27 -14.63
CA ALA A 87 19.57 8.00 -13.37
C ALA A 87 18.98 9.42 -13.50
N GLY A 88 19.12 10.05 -14.68
CA GLY A 88 18.64 11.42 -14.92
C GLY A 88 17.12 11.55 -15.11
N HIS A 89 16.38 10.44 -15.25
CA HIS A 89 14.94 10.45 -15.53
C HIS A 89 14.16 9.34 -14.80
N ASP A 90 14.73 8.72 -13.78
CA ASP A 90 14.08 7.67 -13.00
C ASP A 90 12.93 8.24 -12.16
N ARG A 91 11.75 7.60 -12.22
CA ARG A 91 10.60 7.94 -11.36
C ARG A 91 10.94 7.83 -9.87
N SER A 92 11.92 7.02 -9.50
CA SER A 92 12.41 6.94 -8.12
C SER A 92 13.04 8.25 -7.62
N SER A 93 13.37 9.21 -8.51
CA SER A 93 13.85 10.53 -8.09
C SER A 93 12.80 11.35 -7.35
N CYS A 94 11.52 10.96 -7.43
CA CYS A 94 10.41 11.62 -6.74
C CYS A 94 10.24 11.17 -5.29
N VAL A 95 10.95 10.12 -4.85
CA VAL A 95 10.90 9.64 -3.47
C VAL A 95 11.58 10.66 -2.55
N GLY A 96 10.86 11.11 -1.53
CA GLY A 96 11.27 12.14 -0.58
C GLY A 96 11.03 13.57 -1.06
N ALA A 97 10.44 13.78 -2.24
CA ALA A 97 10.23 15.12 -2.79
C ALA A 97 9.26 15.95 -1.92
N LEU A 98 8.11 15.36 -1.60
CA LEU A 98 7.07 16.01 -0.78
C LEU A 98 7.54 16.17 0.67
N ALA A 99 8.17 15.14 1.24
CA ALA A 99 8.72 15.19 2.59
C ALA A 99 9.76 16.32 2.71
N LYS A 100 10.61 16.51 1.70
CA LYS A 100 11.57 17.62 1.65
C LYS A 100 10.89 18.98 1.63
N THR A 101 9.88 19.18 0.79
CA THR A 101 9.08 20.41 0.74
C THR A 101 8.39 20.67 2.08
N CYS A 102 7.81 19.65 2.69
CA CYS A 102 7.19 19.70 4.01
C CYS A 102 8.20 20.15 5.08
N ILE A 103 9.37 19.51 5.18
CA ILE A 103 10.42 19.85 6.15
C ILE A 103 10.90 21.30 5.96
N GLN A 104 11.06 21.74 4.72
CA GLN A 104 11.46 23.12 4.41
C GLN A 104 10.40 24.14 4.84
N LYS A 105 9.11 23.82 4.68
CA LYS A 105 7.99 24.66 5.10
C LYS A 105 7.90 24.78 6.62
N GLU A 106 8.13 23.68 7.34
CA GLU A 106 8.16 23.67 8.82
C GLU A 106 9.40 24.37 9.39
N GLY A 107 10.45 24.56 8.58
CA GLY A 107 11.63 25.36 8.92
C GLY A 107 12.53 24.75 10.01
N ASN A 108 12.36 23.47 10.34
CA ASN A 108 13.21 22.76 11.30
C ASN A 108 13.24 21.25 11.00
N THR A 109 14.22 20.55 11.58
CA THR A 109 14.40 19.09 11.42
C THR A 109 14.20 18.35 12.75
N SER A 110 13.25 18.80 13.57
CA SER A 110 12.90 18.06 14.78
C SER A 110 12.35 16.68 14.42
N ASN A 111 12.52 15.70 15.30
CA ASN A 111 12.07 14.34 15.04
C ASN A 111 10.55 14.25 14.81
N ALA A 112 9.78 15.14 15.43
CA ALA A 112 8.34 15.26 15.18
C ALA A 112 8.05 15.70 13.74
N VAL A 113 8.73 16.75 13.25
CA VAL A 113 8.58 17.23 11.86
C VAL A 113 9.03 16.16 10.87
N LEU A 114 10.13 15.47 11.13
CA LEU A 114 10.60 14.40 10.25
C LEU A 114 9.58 13.26 10.17
N ASN A 115 9.04 12.80 11.31
CA ASN A 115 7.99 11.79 11.33
C ASN A 115 6.77 12.21 10.52
N GLU A 116 6.26 13.42 10.76
CA GLU A 116 5.06 13.94 10.10
C GLU A 116 5.26 14.05 8.58
N CYS A 117 6.37 14.64 8.14
CA CYS A 117 6.63 14.85 6.73
C CYS A 117 6.88 13.54 5.97
N TYR A 118 7.55 12.55 6.57
CA TYR A 118 7.70 11.23 5.95
C TYR A 118 6.38 10.47 5.91
N ALA A 119 5.59 10.50 6.98
CA ALA A 119 4.26 9.86 7.01
C ALA A 119 3.31 10.47 5.97
N ARG A 120 3.35 11.81 5.80
CA ARG A 120 2.57 12.54 4.80
C ARG A 120 2.88 12.09 3.38
N GLU A 121 4.16 11.95 3.04
CA GLU A 121 4.54 11.43 1.73
C GLU A 121 4.22 9.94 1.58
N ALA A 122 4.43 9.13 2.62
CA ALA A 122 4.07 7.71 2.62
C ALA A 122 2.58 7.49 2.30
N ALA A 123 1.69 8.34 2.81
CA ALA A 123 0.25 8.29 2.53
C ALA A 123 -0.08 8.51 1.03
N VAL A 124 0.64 9.43 0.36
CA VAL A 124 0.50 9.64 -1.09
C VAL A 124 0.92 8.40 -1.87
N TRP A 125 2.06 7.81 -1.50
CA TRP A 125 2.56 6.60 -2.14
C TRP A 125 1.66 5.39 -1.90
N ASP A 126 1.13 5.22 -0.69
CA ASP A 126 0.19 4.13 -0.36
C ASP A 126 -1.11 4.24 -1.17
N LEU A 127 -1.66 5.44 -1.31
CA LEU A 127 -2.82 5.68 -2.17
C LEU A 127 -2.53 5.26 -3.63
N ARG A 128 -1.35 5.64 -4.14
CA ARG A 128 -0.92 5.31 -5.51
C ARG A 128 -0.71 3.81 -5.68
N LEU A 129 -0.07 3.14 -4.73
CA LEU A 129 0.13 1.69 -4.69
C LEU A 129 -1.19 0.96 -4.76
N ASN A 130 -2.12 1.30 -3.86
CA ASN A 130 -3.44 0.65 -3.79
C ASN A 130 -4.28 0.89 -5.05
N SER A 131 -4.15 2.07 -5.68
CA SER A 131 -4.81 2.35 -6.97
C SER A 131 -4.26 1.47 -8.09
N ALA A 132 -2.93 1.40 -8.23
CA ALA A 132 -2.26 0.57 -9.22
C ALA A 132 -2.55 -0.93 -9.01
N TYR A 133 -2.55 -1.39 -7.76
CA TYR A 133 -2.92 -2.76 -7.39
C TYR A 133 -4.33 -3.14 -7.85
N ARG A 134 -5.32 -2.28 -7.61
CA ARG A 134 -6.69 -2.51 -8.09
C ARG A 134 -6.77 -2.53 -9.62
N ALA A 135 -6.05 -1.63 -10.28
CA ALA A 135 -6.01 -1.56 -11.74
C ALA A 135 -5.36 -2.82 -12.36
N ALA A 136 -4.25 -3.29 -11.80
CA ALA A 136 -3.57 -4.51 -12.24
C ALA A 136 -4.48 -5.75 -12.06
N LEU A 137 -5.10 -5.91 -10.89
CA LEU A 137 -6.01 -7.02 -10.62
C LEU A 137 -7.23 -7.06 -11.56
N ALA A 138 -7.68 -5.91 -12.07
CA ALA A 138 -8.81 -5.85 -12.99
C ALA A 138 -8.48 -6.40 -14.39
N LYS A 139 -7.18 -6.51 -14.73
CA LYS A 139 -6.68 -6.97 -16.04
C LYS A 139 -6.12 -8.40 -16.02
N MET A 140 -5.78 -8.91 -14.83
CA MET A 140 -5.10 -10.20 -14.67
C MET A 140 -6.08 -11.39 -14.64
N ASP A 141 -5.63 -12.55 -15.11
CA ASP A 141 -6.32 -13.81 -14.88
C ASP A 141 -6.25 -14.25 -13.41
N LYS A 142 -6.86 -15.40 -13.09
CA LYS A 142 -6.93 -15.90 -11.71
C LYS A 142 -5.54 -16.21 -11.14
N GLU A 143 -4.68 -16.88 -11.90
CA GLU A 143 -3.37 -17.32 -11.43
C GLU A 143 -2.48 -16.11 -11.16
N ALA A 144 -2.42 -15.16 -12.10
CA ALA A 144 -1.68 -13.91 -11.96
C ALA A 144 -2.21 -13.08 -10.78
N SER A 145 -3.54 -12.96 -10.64
CA SER A 145 -4.16 -12.22 -9.53
C SER A 145 -3.86 -12.83 -8.16
N ASP A 146 -3.89 -14.16 -8.05
CA ASP A 146 -3.59 -14.86 -6.80
C ASP A 146 -2.11 -14.72 -6.42
N ASN A 147 -1.22 -14.79 -7.41
CA ASN A 147 0.20 -14.53 -7.18
C ASN A 147 0.44 -13.07 -6.76
N LEU A 148 -0.17 -12.09 -7.42
CA LEU A 148 -0.03 -10.67 -7.06
C LEU A 148 -0.51 -10.38 -5.63
N ARG A 149 -1.65 -10.96 -5.21
CA ARG A 149 -2.13 -10.88 -3.81
C ARG A 149 -1.12 -11.43 -2.81
N LYS A 150 -0.48 -12.55 -3.15
CA LYS A 150 0.56 -13.15 -2.32
C LYS A 150 1.79 -12.24 -2.24
N THR A 151 2.24 -11.72 -3.39
CA THR A 151 3.37 -10.80 -3.49
C THR A 151 3.16 -9.58 -2.61
N GLU A 152 2.02 -8.88 -2.73
CA GLU A 152 1.75 -7.67 -1.92
C GLU A 152 1.70 -7.97 -0.42
N ARG A 153 1.07 -9.08 -0.01
CA ARG A 153 1.00 -9.46 1.42
C ARG A 153 2.38 -9.79 1.99
N THR A 154 3.21 -10.51 1.23
CA THR A 154 4.58 -10.83 1.64
C THR A 154 5.44 -9.56 1.68
N TRP A 155 5.27 -8.66 0.72
CA TRP A 155 5.95 -7.38 0.70
C TRP A 155 5.61 -6.52 1.94
N ILE A 156 4.32 -6.40 2.31
CA ILE A 156 3.91 -5.67 3.51
C ILE A 156 4.62 -6.23 4.75
N ALA A 157 4.61 -7.56 4.93
CA ALA A 157 5.25 -8.20 6.07
C ALA A 157 6.77 -7.92 6.11
N TRP A 158 7.43 -7.95 4.95
CA TRP A 158 8.85 -7.59 4.83
C TRP A 158 9.11 -6.12 5.13
N ARG A 159 8.32 -5.20 4.56
CA ARG A 159 8.43 -3.74 4.81
C ARG A 159 8.32 -3.45 6.29
N ASP A 160 7.27 -3.96 6.93
CA ASP A 160 7.00 -3.68 8.35
C ASP A 160 8.11 -4.25 9.25
N ALA A 161 8.64 -5.44 8.92
CA ALA A 161 9.78 -6.02 9.64
C ALA A 161 11.07 -5.22 9.43
N ALA A 162 11.37 -4.81 8.19
CA ALA A 162 12.56 -4.04 7.84
C ALA A 162 12.53 -2.65 8.48
N CYS A 163 11.41 -1.94 8.39
CA CYS A 163 11.30 -0.57 8.89
C CYS A 163 11.18 -0.49 10.41
N ARG A 164 10.89 -1.59 11.11
CA ARG A 164 11.00 -1.68 12.56
C ARG A 164 12.45 -1.77 13.06
N GLN A 165 13.41 -2.08 12.19
CA GLN A 165 14.82 -2.29 12.58
C GLN A 165 15.43 -1.09 13.35
N PRO A 166 15.19 0.18 12.97
CA PRO A 166 15.73 1.33 13.70
C PRO A 166 15.25 1.38 15.17
N GLU A 167 13.97 1.12 15.43
CA GLU A 167 13.39 1.10 16.78
C GLU A 167 14.06 0.06 17.69
N VAL A 168 14.27 -1.16 17.17
CA VAL A 168 14.90 -2.22 17.96
C VAL A 168 16.42 -2.06 18.11
N THR A 169 17.07 -1.38 17.16
CA THR A 169 18.53 -1.19 17.13
C THR A 169 18.97 -0.01 17.98
N PHE A 170 18.37 1.16 17.76
CA PHE A 170 18.88 2.43 18.30
C PHE A 170 18.18 2.85 19.59
N LYS A 171 16.91 2.48 19.80
CA LYS A 171 16.11 2.77 21.02
C LYS A 171 16.11 4.25 21.46
N GLY A 172 16.40 5.17 20.55
CA GLY A 172 16.47 6.61 20.78
C GLY A 172 15.44 7.36 19.95
N THR A 173 15.23 8.64 20.21
CA THR A 173 14.20 9.46 19.55
C THR A 173 14.38 9.59 18.04
N MET A 174 15.59 9.34 17.52
CA MET A 174 15.87 9.32 16.07
C MET A 174 15.35 8.04 15.38
N ALA A 175 15.01 6.99 16.12
CA ALA A 175 14.51 5.75 15.54
C ALA A 175 13.18 5.95 14.80
N GLY A 176 12.30 6.80 15.34
CA GLY A 176 11.01 7.13 14.71
C GLY A 176 11.19 7.68 13.29
N PRO A 177 11.95 8.79 13.11
CA PRO A 177 12.19 9.34 11.77
C PRO A 177 12.84 8.36 10.80
N MET A 178 13.72 7.49 11.30
CA MET A 178 14.36 6.46 10.47
C MET A 178 13.37 5.38 10.04
N GLN A 179 12.46 4.96 10.92
CA GLN A 179 11.37 4.06 10.59
C GLN A 179 10.41 4.69 9.57
N GLU A 180 9.95 5.92 9.80
CA GLU A 180 9.01 6.60 8.91
C GLU A 180 9.63 6.84 7.52
N TRP A 181 10.91 7.24 7.46
CA TRP A 181 11.63 7.35 6.20
C TRP A 181 11.69 6.00 5.45
N CYS A 182 11.95 4.90 6.15
CA CYS A 182 11.95 3.57 5.56
C CYS A 182 10.56 3.19 5.01
N VAL A 183 9.50 3.42 5.79
CA VAL A 183 8.12 3.14 5.35
C VAL A 183 7.78 3.94 4.10
N MET A 184 8.14 5.22 4.07
CA MET A 184 7.96 6.10 2.91
C MET A 184 8.72 5.59 1.68
N ASP A 185 10.03 5.34 1.78
CA ASP A 185 10.88 4.91 0.65
C ASP A 185 10.42 3.56 0.08
N LEU A 186 10.18 2.56 0.93
CA LEU A 186 9.77 1.24 0.47
C LEU A 186 8.36 1.25 -0.12
N THR A 187 7.43 2.03 0.43
CA THR A 187 6.08 2.17 -0.12
C THR A 187 6.11 2.89 -1.48
N ALA A 188 6.95 3.91 -1.62
CA ALA A 188 7.14 4.60 -2.89
C ALA A 188 7.69 3.68 -3.99
N ARG A 189 8.74 2.92 -3.68
CA ARG A 189 9.32 1.95 -4.63
C ARG A 189 8.30 0.89 -5.03
N GLN A 190 7.53 0.38 -4.08
CA GLN A 190 6.48 -0.59 -4.39
C GLN A 190 5.36 0.04 -5.24
N ALA A 191 4.96 1.29 -4.97
CA ALA A 191 3.99 2.01 -5.80
C ALA A 191 4.48 2.17 -7.25
N LEU A 192 5.77 2.45 -7.44
CA LEU A 192 6.39 2.55 -8.76
C LEU A 192 6.45 1.19 -9.49
N TRP A 193 6.81 0.12 -8.77
CA TRP A 193 6.76 -1.24 -9.30
C TRP A 193 5.33 -1.65 -9.69
N MET A 194 4.36 -1.37 -8.81
CA MET A 194 2.95 -1.64 -9.05
C MET A 194 2.39 -0.87 -10.26
N ALA A 195 2.84 0.35 -10.49
CA ALA A 195 2.42 1.13 -11.65
C ALA A 195 2.76 0.42 -12.98
N GLY A 196 3.90 -0.28 -13.05
CA GLY A 196 4.29 -1.04 -14.24
C GLY A 196 3.35 -2.22 -14.58
N TRP A 197 2.58 -2.71 -13.61
CA TRP A 197 1.55 -3.74 -13.82
C TRP A 197 0.16 -3.17 -14.12
N ALA A 198 -0.03 -1.87 -13.87
CA ALA A 198 -1.31 -1.18 -14.01
C ALA A 198 -1.48 -0.48 -15.37
N GLU A 199 -0.38 -0.16 -16.04
CA GLU A 199 -0.35 0.39 -17.41
C GLU A 199 -0.83 -0.65 -18.44
#